data_AF-A0A6G1F683-F1
#
_entry.id   AF-A0A6G1F683-F1
#
_cell.length_a   1.000
_cell.length_b   1.000
_cell.length_c   1.000
_cell.angle_alpha   90.00
_cell.angle_beta   90.00
_cell.angle_gamma   90.00
#
_symmetry.space_group_name_H-M   'P 1'
#
loop_
_entity.id
_entity.type
_entity.pdbx_description
1 polymer ?
#
loop_
_entity_poly.entity_id
_entity_poly.type
_entity_poly.pdbx_seq_one_letter_code
_entity_poly.pdbx_strand_id
1 'polypeptide(L)'
;MEYGSFYVELKDLTDSIKPLGLLSNNVADMTIHVISANNKNKLKKIAPARVDVYLLNKQLDKNDIKSLFSKSDNRLDHKELFFPVLQQMAEFVDNVGHWFTVCLNLKAERFEILNSLRNE
;
A
#
# COMPACT_ATOMS: atom_id res chain seq x y z
N MET A 1 3.45 -14.94 3.18
CA MET A 1 4.09 -13.93 2.32
C MET A 1 5.58 -14.17 2.39
N GLU A 2 6.19 -14.57 1.27
CA GLU A 2 7.65 -14.68 1.17
C GLU A 2 8.21 -13.32 0.80
N TYR A 3 8.73 -12.59 1.79
CA TYR A 3 9.42 -11.31 1.58
C TYR A 3 10.87 -11.49 1.12
N GLY A 4 11.36 -12.73 1.02
CA GLY A 4 12.76 -13.03 0.68
C GLY A 4 13.19 -12.58 -0.73
N SER A 5 12.23 -12.25 -1.61
CA SER A 5 12.49 -11.71 -2.94
C SER A 5 12.42 -10.18 -3.03
N PHE A 6 11.99 -9.49 -1.96
CA PHE A 6 11.86 -8.04 -1.93
C PHE A 6 12.88 -7.44 -0.97
N TYR A 7 13.82 -6.67 -1.51
CA TYR A 7 14.83 -5.96 -0.75
C TYR A 7 14.91 -4.51 -1.25
N VAL A 8 15.43 -3.63 -0.39
CA VAL A 8 15.69 -2.24 -0.74
C VAL A 8 17.17 -2.14 -1.08
N GLU A 9 17.48 -1.74 -2.31
CA GLU A 9 18.86 -1.37 -2.65
C GLU A 9 19.25 -0.05 -2.00
N LEU A 10 20.54 0.14 -1.71
CA LEU A 10 21.04 1.40 -1.19
C LEU A 10 20.71 2.57 -2.13
N LYS A 11 20.73 2.32 -3.44
CA LYS A 11 20.34 3.29 -4.46
C LYS A 11 18.86 3.68 -4.34
N ASP A 12 17.95 2.69 -4.23
CA ASP A 12 16.51 2.93 -4.07
C ASP A 12 16.22 3.81 -2.85
N LEU A 13 16.89 3.53 -1.73
CA LEU A 13 16.74 4.32 -0.51
C LEU A 13 17.29 5.73 -0.70
N THR A 14 18.50 5.87 -1.25
CA THR A 14 19.15 7.18 -1.46
C THR A 14 18.33 8.07 -2.39
N ASP A 15 17.79 7.50 -3.48
CA ASP A 15 16.92 8.22 -4.42
C ASP A 15 15.58 8.61 -3.79
N SER A 16 15.07 7.81 -2.85
CA SER A 16 13.79 8.08 -2.17
C SER A 16 13.87 9.17 -1.10
N ILE A 17 15.03 9.36 -0.44
CA ILE A 17 15.17 10.29 0.69
C ILE A 17 15.72 11.68 0.32
N LYS A 18 16.20 11.87 -0.91
CA LYS A 18 16.69 13.18 -1.37
C LYS A 18 15.54 14.21 -1.41
N PRO A 19 15.82 15.52 -1.32
CA PRO A 19 14.81 16.54 -1.56
C PRO A 19 14.14 16.32 -2.92
N LEU A 20 12.80 16.32 -2.96
CA LEU A 20 11.99 15.98 -4.14
C LEU A 20 12.22 14.54 -4.67
N GLY A 21 12.83 13.67 -3.87
CA GLY A 21 12.92 12.25 -4.14
C GLY A 21 11.55 11.59 -4.15
N LEU A 22 11.37 10.61 -5.04
CA LEU A 22 10.15 9.81 -5.11
C LEU A 22 10.37 8.51 -4.36
N LEU A 23 9.44 8.19 -3.46
CA LEU A 23 9.45 6.93 -2.74
C LEU A 23 9.24 5.77 -3.74
N SER A 24 10.26 4.93 -3.89
CA SER A 24 10.17 3.77 -4.78
C SER A 24 9.24 2.69 -4.22
N ASN A 25 8.74 1.81 -5.10
CA ASN A 25 7.85 0.71 -4.72
C ASN A 25 8.50 -0.24 -3.68
N ASN A 26 9.79 -0.55 -3.86
CA ASN A 26 10.53 -1.43 -2.95
C ASN A 26 10.65 -0.81 -1.55
N VAL A 27 10.99 0.48 -1.50
CA VAL A 27 11.11 1.21 -0.22
C VAL A 27 9.74 1.31 0.45
N ALA A 28 8.70 1.68 -0.29
CA ALA A 28 7.33 1.76 0.22
C ALA A 28 6.84 0.41 0.79
N ASP A 29 6.98 -0.68 0.02
CA ASP A 29 6.50 -2.01 0.41
C ASP A 29 7.24 -2.52 1.67
N MET A 30 8.56 -2.34 1.74
CA MET A 30 9.37 -2.74 2.90
C MET A 30 9.04 -1.90 4.13
N THR A 31 8.91 -0.58 3.99
CA THR A 31 8.51 0.29 5.12
C THR A 31 7.13 -0.09 5.63
N ILE A 32 6.16 -0.33 4.73
CA ILE A 32 4.82 -0.76 5.10
C ILE A 32 4.82 -2.14 5.77
N HIS A 33 5.66 -3.07 5.30
CA HIS A 33 5.85 -4.35 5.96
C HIS A 33 6.29 -4.18 7.42
N VAL A 34 7.31 -3.36 7.67
CA VAL A 34 7.80 -3.06 9.02
C VAL A 34 6.72 -2.38 9.87
N ILE A 35 5.99 -1.40 9.33
CA ILE A 35 4.89 -0.74 10.04
C ILE A 35 3.79 -1.74 10.38
N SER A 36 3.38 -2.59 9.43
CA SER A 36 2.33 -3.59 9.63
C SER A 36 2.76 -4.66 10.63
N ALA A 37 4.02 -5.08 10.64
CA ALA A 37 4.54 -6.07 11.59
C ALA A 37 4.57 -5.52 13.02
N ASN A 38 4.84 -4.22 13.18
CA ASN A 38 4.87 -3.55 14.48
C ASN A 38 3.51 -2.96 14.91
N ASN A 39 2.48 -3.06 14.07
CA ASN A 39 1.16 -2.53 14.40
C ASN A 39 0.50 -3.35 15.51
N LYS A 40 0.36 -2.74 16.69
CA LYS A 40 -0.30 -3.36 17.85
C LYS A 40 -1.83 -3.39 17.73
N ASN A 41 -2.42 -2.58 16.85
CA ASN A 41 -3.86 -2.54 16.66
C ASN A 41 -4.32 -3.62 15.67
N LYS A 42 -4.77 -4.75 16.20
CA LYS A 42 -5.25 -5.92 15.42
C LYS A 42 -6.53 -5.65 14.61
N LEU A 43 -7.25 -4.56 14.89
CA LEU A 43 -8.42 -4.14 14.12
C LEU A 43 -8.03 -3.39 12.84
N LYS A 44 -6.81 -2.86 12.76
CA LYS A 44 -6.30 -2.18 11.57
C LYS A 44 -5.39 -3.12 10.79
N LYS A 45 -5.77 -3.41 9.55
CA LYS A 45 -4.96 -4.17 8.61
C LYS A 45 -4.35 -3.20 7.61
N ILE A 46 -3.03 -3.26 7.45
CA ILE A 46 -2.32 -2.52 6.42
C ILE A 46 -1.89 -3.54 5.36
N ALA A 47 -2.30 -3.33 4.12
CA ALA A 47 -1.92 -4.15 2.99
C ALA A 47 -0.50 -3.80 2.53
N PRO A 48 0.27 -4.77 2.02
CA PRO A 48 1.50 -4.49 1.29
C PRO A 48 1.26 -3.52 0.13
N ALA A 49 2.28 -2.75 -0.25
CA ALA A 49 2.18 -1.78 -1.33
C ALA A 49 1.78 -2.42 -2.66
N ARG A 50 2.45 -3.52 -3.02
CA ARG A 50 2.22 -4.28 -4.27
C ARG A 50 0.79 -4.78 -4.50
N VAL A 51 -0.07 -4.76 -3.49
CA VAL A 51 -1.48 -5.16 -3.64
C VAL A 51 -2.19 -4.25 -4.64
N ASP A 52 -1.80 -2.99 -4.75
CA ASP A 52 -2.36 -2.05 -5.71
C ASP A 52 -2.18 -2.53 -7.16
N VAL A 53 -1.00 -3.01 -7.54
CA VAL A 53 -0.70 -3.54 -8.87
C VAL A 53 -1.63 -4.70 -9.19
N TYR A 54 -1.84 -5.60 -8.25
CA TYR A 54 -2.75 -6.73 -8.46
C TYR A 54 -4.20 -6.28 -8.61
N LEU A 55 -4.68 -5.37 -7.77
CA LEU A 55 -6.05 -4.87 -7.82
C LEU A 55 -6.33 -4.08 -9.10
N LEU A 56 -5.45 -3.15 -9.47
CA LEU A 56 -5.58 -2.31 -10.66
C LEU A 56 -5.54 -3.14 -11.96
N ASN A 57 -4.75 -4.22 -11.98
CA ASN A 57 -4.69 -5.15 -13.11
C ASN A 57 -5.70 -6.31 -13.02
N LYS A 58 -6.63 -6.29 -12.06
CA LYS A 58 -7.66 -7.32 -11.84
C LYS A 58 -7.09 -8.74 -11.61
N GLN A 59 -5.89 -8.85 -11.05
CA GLN A 59 -5.24 -10.11 -10.69
C GLN A 59 -5.70 -10.58 -9.30
N LEU A 60 -6.95 -11.00 -9.21
CA LEU A 60 -7.62 -11.31 -7.92
C LEU A 60 -7.28 -12.69 -7.35
N ASP A 61 -6.60 -13.53 -8.12
CA ASP A 61 -6.29 -14.92 -7.77
C ASP A 61 -4.99 -15.09 -6.97
N LYS A 62 -4.21 -14.00 -6.81
CA LYS A 62 -2.95 -13.98 -6.06
C LYS A 62 -3.17 -14.30 -4.59
N ASN A 63 -2.24 -15.07 -4.01
CA ASN A 63 -2.30 -15.46 -2.60
C ASN A 63 -2.35 -14.26 -1.65
N ASP A 64 -1.64 -13.17 -1.99
CA ASP A 64 -1.64 -11.94 -1.21
C ASP A 64 -3.04 -11.30 -1.17
N ILE A 65 -3.76 -11.28 -2.31
CA ILE A 65 -5.15 -10.81 -2.38
C ILE A 65 -6.08 -11.72 -1.58
N LYS A 66 -6.02 -13.03 -1.83
CA LYS A 66 -6.86 -14.01 -1.11
C LYS A 66 -6.65 -13.96 0.40
N SER A 67 -5.41 -13.81 0.86
CA SER A 67 -5.10 -13.68 2.29
C SER A 67 -5.62 -12.37 2.86
N LEU A 68 -5.43 -11.25 2.16
CA LEU A 68 -5.87 -9.93 2.60
C LEU A 68 -7.39 -9.84 2.79
N PHE A 69 -8.15 -10.49 1.91
CA PHE A 69 -9.62 -10.53 1.95
C PHE A 69 -10.17 -11.82 2.57
N SER A 70 -9.33 -12.62 3.22
CA SER A 70 -9.76 -13.87 3.85
C SER A 70 -10.74 -13.62 4.99
N LYS A 71 -11.86 -14.34 4.99
CA LYS A 71 -12.87 -14.29 6.06
C LYS A 71 -12.37 -14.87 7.39
N SER A 72 -11.36 -15.73 7.41
CA SER A 72 -10.82 -16.26 8.67
C SER A 72 -10.02 -15.20 9.43
N ASP A 73 -9.16 -14.48 8.72
CA ASP A 73 -8.11 -13.67 9.33
C ASP A 73 -8.36 -12.17 9.20
N ASN A 74 -9.04 -11.74 8.14
CA ASN A 74 -9.23 -10.34 7.79
C ASN A 74 -10.70 -10.02 7.48
N ARG A 75 -11.57 -10.37 8.44
CA ARG A 75 -12.99 -9.99 8.43
C ARG A 75 -13.17 -8.47 8.36
N LEU A 76 -13.39 -7.94 7.15
CA LEU A 76 -13.50 -6.50 6.90
C LEU A 76 -14.73 -5.86 7.54
N ASP A 77 -15.73 -6.66 7.94
CA ASP A 77 -16.85 -6.20 8.76
C ASP A 77 -16.44 -5.84 10.21
N HIS A 78 -15.28 -6.32 10.67
CA HIS A 78 -14.74 -6.05 12.01
C HIS A 78 -13.39 -5.32 11.99
N LYS A 79 -12.83 -5.09 10.79
CA LYS A 79 -11.49 -4.54 10.60
C LYS A 79 -11.49 -3.38 9.62
N GLU A 80 -10.60 -2.44 9.88
CA GLU A 80 -10.27 -1.35 8.96
C GLU A 80 -9.13 -1.82 8.07
N LEU A 81 -9.29 -1.72 6.75
CA LEU A 81 -8.26 -2.08 5.79
C LEU A 81 -7.70 -0.82 5.14
N PHE A 82 -6.39 -0.64 5.28
CA PHE A 82 -5.61 0.39 4.61
C PHE A 82 -4.81 -0.28 3.50
N PHE A 83 -4.90 0.22 2.28
CA PHE A 83 -3.98 -0.19 1.22
C PHE A 83 -3.44 1.05 0.50
N PRO A 84 -2.12 1.19 0.42
CA PRO A 84 -1.50 2.25 -0.38
C PRO A 84 -1.78 1.98 -1.86
N VAL A 85 -1.81 3.04 -2.65
CA VAL A 85 -2.00 2.99 -4.10
C VAL A 85 -1.03 3.97 -4.74
N LEU A 86 -0.26 3.50 -5.71
CA LEU A 86 0.55 4.33 -6.58
C LEU A 86 -0.25 4.72 -7.83
N GLN A 87 -0.61 5.99 -7.93
CA GLN A 87 -1.14 6.55 -9.16
C GLN A 87 0.02 7.00 -10.04
N GLN A 88 0.17 6.40 -11.22
CA GLN A 88 1.05 6.97 -12.24
C GLN A 88 0.41 8.23 -12.82
N MET A 89 1.16 9.34 -12.83
CA MET A 89 0.70 10.59 -13.42
C MET A 89 1.18 10.63 -14.88
N ALA A 90 0.25 10.42 -15.82
CA ALA A 90 0.54 10.33 -17.26
C ALA A 90 1.09 11.63 -17.88
N GLU A 91 1.10 12.74 -17.15
CA GLU A 91 1.46 14.07 -17.66
C GLU A 91 2.95 14.42 -17.51
N PHE A 92 3.75 13.57 -16.84
CA PHE A 92 5.18 13.82 -16.68
C PHE A 92 6.00 12.84 -17.51
N VAL A 93 6.96 13.39 -18.25
CA VAL A 93 7.94 12.66 -19.09
C VAL A 93 8.80 11.68 -18.27
N ASP A 94 8.78 11.80 -16.93
CA ASP A 94 9.69 11.12 -16.00
C ASP A 94 9.01 10.08 -15.06
N ASN A 95 7.95 9.38 -15.50
CA ASN A 95 7.30 8.33 -14.68
C ASN A 95 6.99 8.79 -13.24
N VAL A 96 6.54 10.04 -13.07
CA VAL A 96 6.22 10.57 -11.75
C VAL A 96 4.93 9.92 -11.26
N GLY A 97 5.02 9.25 -10.13
CA GLY A 97 3.88 8.63 -9.47
C GLY A 97 3.57 9.31 -8.16
N HIS A 98 2.30 9.29 -7.77
CA HIS A 98 1.82 9.81 -6.50
C HIS A 98 1.24 8.69 -5.64
N TRP A 99 1.72 8.59 -4.41
CA TRP A 99 1.20 7.65 -3.42
C TRP A 99 0.03 8.27 -2.66
N PHE A 100 -1.08 7.55 -2.60
CA PHE A 100 -2.17 7.83 -1.67
C PHE A 100 -2.59 6.55 -0.95
N THR A 101 -3.43 6.65 0.07
CA THR A 101 -3.94 5.47 0.78
C THR A 101 -5.45 5.43 0.70
N VAL A 102 -5.99 4.25 0.38
CA VAL A 102 -7.42 3.97 0.52
C VAL A 102 -7.66 3.30 1.87
N CYS A 103 -8.65 3.80 2.60
CA CYS A 103 -9.13 3.23 3.85
C CYS A 103 -10.55 2.69 3.63
N LEU A 104 -10.73 1.40 3.85
CA LEU A 104 -12.03 0.74 3.88
C LEU A 104 -12.39 0.42 5.33
N ASN A 105 -13.42 1.07 5.84
CA ASN A 105 -13.93 0.87 7.20
C ASN A 105 -15.42 0.53 7.13
N LEU A 106 -15.73 -0.76 6.94
CA LEU A 106 -17.11 -1.20 6.78
C LEU A 106 -17.91 -1.06 8.08
N LYS A 107 -17.26 -1.16 9.25
CA LYS A 107 -17.92 -0.95 10.54
C LYS A 107 -18.48 0.47 10.67
N ALA A 108 -17.78 1.44 10.10
CA ALA A 108 -18.21 2.84 10.09
C ALA A 108 -18.88 3.24 8.77
N GLU A 109 -19.13 2.30 7.86
CA GLU A 109 -19.70 2.54 6.53
C GLU A 109 -18.91 3.58 5.71
N ARG A 110 -17.58 3.61 5.88
CA ARG A 110 -16.70 4.59 5.23
C ARG A 110 -15.78 3.98 4.18
N PHE A 111 -15.65 4.71 3.09
CA PHE A 111 -14.61 4.58 2.09
C PHE A 111 -13.89 5.92 1.98
N GLU A 112 -12.63 5.97 2.42
CA GLU A 112 -11.87 7.21 2.55
C GLU A 112 -10.60 7.16 1.69
N ILE A 113 -10.28 8.26 1.03
CA ILE A 113 -9.03 8.46 0.28
C ILE A 113 -8.18 9.44 1.08
N LEU A 114 -7.09 8.96 1.66
CA LEU A 114 -6.09 9.77 2.35
C LEU A 114 -5.03 10.18 1.33
N ASN A 115 -5.10 11.42 0.87
CA ASN A 115 -4.26 11.95 -0.20
C ASN A 115 -3.62 13.28 0.24
N SER A 116 -2.29 13.33 0.28
CA SER A 116 -1.51 14.51 0.68
C SER A 116 -1.45 15.62 -0.36
N LEU A 117 -1.83 15.34 -1.62
CA LEU A 117 -1.87 16.31 -2.71
C LEU A 117 -3.29 16.78 -3.05
N ARG A 118 -4.30 16.44 -2.24
CA ARG A 118 -5.61 17.07 -2.42
C ARG A 118 -5.49 18.54 -2.04
N ASN A 119 -5.61 19.41 -3.05
CA ASN A 119 -5.97 20.81 -2.81
C ASN A 119 -7.40 20.83 -2.24
N GLU A 120 -7.59 21.62 -1.18
CA GLU A 120 -8.94 21.98 -0.70
C GLU A 120 -9.73 22.75 -1.75
#